data_AF-A0A1G1IMJ6-F1
#
_entry.id   AF-A0A1G1IMJ6-F1
#
_cell.length_a   1.000
_cell.length_b   1.000
_cell.length_c   1.000
_cell.angle_alpha   90.00
_cell.angle_beta   90.00
_cell.angle_gamma   90.00
#
_symmetry.space_group_name_H-M   'P 1'
#
loop_
_entity.id
_entity.type
_entity.pdbx_description
1 polymer ?
#
loop_
_entity_poly.entity_id
_entity_poly.type
_entity_poly.pdbx_seq_one_letter_code
_entity_poly.pdbx_strand_id
1 'polypeptide(L)'
;FQTSEKFTVSERMDQILTHRVWGLLFFMAIMGVIFQSIFTWAEFPMKALESAIKNLGSFTGGILPAGQLNSLVVDGMIAGVGNVVVFLPQIFLLFFFIALLEDFGYMARAAFVLDRIMKKVGLNGKAFLPLLSSFACAVPGVMATRTIENRSDRLATILVAPLMSCSARLPVYALMIGAFIPAGRFYGVFSYKAVTLFSLYFLSLLTGLGMAALFRRTLLKGNQTPFIFELPPYRLPNIKSVLRTMWDRGKEFIYRAGTIIFFISVILWFLASYPKDPAVEKNYQAQRQQLSVTLTGDALKTELANLERTVSGDRLKISFAGRLGQAIEPVIEPLGFNWKIGIGLIASFAAREVLVSTLAIVYNIGQDADEKNVDLISALQAEKDPVTGKPAYSPLVAISLMVFFVLACQCMSTLAIVRRETNTWGWPLFMFTYMTILAWVGSFLVYQGGRLLGF
;
A
#
# COMPACT_ATOMS: atom_id res chain seq x y z
N PHE A 1 -5.30 -4.77 -60.15
CA PHE A 1 -3.98 -5.17 -59.62
C PHE A 1 -4.13 -5.56 -58.15
N GLN A 2 -4.33 -6.86 -57.88
CA GLN A 2 -4.24 -7.43 -56.54
C GLN A 2 -2.78 -7.79 -56.30
N THR A 3 -2.00 -6.90 -55.70
CA THR A 3 -0.73 -7.26 -55.10
C THR A 3 -1.03 -7.90 -53.75
N SER A 4 -0.68 -9.19 -53.59
CA SER A 4 -0.62 -9.80 -52.27
C SER A 4 0.50 -9.12 -51.49
N GLU A 5 0.18 -8.05 -50.76
CA GLU A 5 1.10 -7.50 -49.78
C GLU A 5 1.33 -8.58 -48.73
N LYS A 6 2.53 -9.16 -48.72
CA LYS A 6 2.95 -10.03 -47.63
C LYS A 6 2.94 -9.15 -46.39
N PHE A 7 1.95 -9.36 -45.52
CA PHE A 7 1.88 -8.66 -44.23
C PHE A 7 3.26 -8.64 -43.58
N THR A 8 3.76 -7.44 -43.28
CA THR A 8 5.02 -7.24 -42.58
C THR A 8 4.93 -7.94 -41.23
N VAL A 9 6.04 -8.43 -40.65
CA VAL A 9 6.02 -9.12 -39.34
C VAL A 9 5.30 -8.28 -38.28
N SER A 10 5.47 -6.95 -38.33
CA SER A 10 4.72 -5.99 -37.51
C SER A 10 3.20 -6.10 -37.65
N GLU A 11 2.68 -6.22 -38.87
CA GLU A 11 1.23 -6.26 -39.14
C GLU A 11 0.61 -7.57 -38.69
N ARG A 12 1.33 -8.69 -38.83
CA ARG A 12 0.90 -9.99 -38.29
C ARG A 12 0.84 -9.98 -36.77
N MET A 13 1.84 -9.38 -36.12
CA MET A 13 1.84 -9.20 -34.67
C MET A 13 0.69 -8.29 -34.24
N ASP A 14 0.47 -7.17 -34.92
CA ASP A 14 -0.61 -6.24 -34.61
C ASP A 14 -1.99 -6.90 -34.77
N GLN A 15 -2.20 -7.78 -35.75
CA GLN A 15 -3.47 -8.53 -35.88
C GLN A 15 -3.80 -9.38 -34.64
N ILE A 16 -2.79 -10.00 -34.01
CA ILE A 16 -2.99 -10.79 -32.80
C ILE A 16 -3.12 -9.88 -31.58
N LEU A 17 -2.22 -8.90 -31.46
CA LEU A 17 -2.09 -8.04 -30.29
C LEU A 17 -3.20 -7.00 -30.16
N THR A 18 -3.84 -6.61 -31.27
CA THR A 18 -4.97 -5.65 -31.27
C THR A 18 -6.33 -6.34 -31.33
N HIS A 19 -6.38 -7.67 -31.46
CA HIS A 19 -7.63 -8.41 -31.50
C HIS A 19 -8.39 -8.29 -30.17
N ARG A 20 -9.72 -8.21 -30.23
CA ARG A 20 -10.61 -7.95 -29.08
C ARG A 20 -10.39 -8.92 -27.90
N VAL A 21 -10.16 -10.20 -28.18
CA VAL A 21 -10.03 -11.26 -27.17
C VAL A 21 -8.55 -11.60 -26.95
N TRP A 22 -7.85 -12.02 -28.01
CA TRP A 22 -6.42 -12.34 -27.97
C TRP A 22 -5.53 -11.19 -27.50
N GLY A 23 -5.79 -9.95 -27.91
CA GLY A 23 -5.06 -8.79 -27.42
C GLY A 23 -5.24 -8.57 -25.92
N LEU A 24 -6.46 -8.76 -25.41
CA LEU A 24 -6.73 -8.69 -23.96
C LEU A 24 -6.07 -9.84 -23.20
N LEU A 25 -6.14 -11.07 -23.72
CA LEU A 25 -5.52 -12.24 -23.11
C LEU A 25 -4.00 -12.09 -23.05
N PHE A 26 -3.37 -11.68 -24.15
CA PHE A 26 -1.93 -11.44 -24.21
C PHE A 26 -1.52 -10.28 -23.30
N PHE A 27 -2.31 -9.22 -23.24
CA PHE A 27 -2.12 -8.13 -22.28
C PHE A 27 -2.14 -8.62 -20.83
N MET A 28 -3.15 -9.40 -20.46
CA MET A 28 -3.24 -9.99 -19.12
C MET A 28 -2.07 -10.93 -18.83
N ALA A 29 -1.61 -11.70 -19.82
CA ALA A 29 -0.45 -12.59 -19.68
C ALA A 29 0.85 -11.80 -19.46
N ILE A 30 1.14 -10.77 -20.27
CA ILE A 30 2.31 -9.90 -20.08
C ILE A 30 2.27 -9.24 -18.71
N MET A 31 1.13 -8.66 -18.32
CA MET A 31 0.99 -8.04 -17.00
C MET A 31 1.19 -9.05 -15.87
N GLY A 32 0.64 -10.26 -16.02
CA GLY A 32 0.83 -11.36 -15.07
C GLY A 32 2.30 -11.73 -14.91
N VAL A 33 3.04 -11.85 -16.01
CA VAL A 33 4.50 -12.12 -15.99
C VAL A 33 5.24 -10.98 -15.32
N ILE A 34 4.97 -9.72 -15.68
CA ILE A 34 5.63 -8.56 -15.08
C ILE A 34 5.40 -8.53 -13.56
N PHE A 35 4.15 -8.68 -13.11
CA PHE A 35 3.86 -8.68 -11.67
C PHE A 35 4.51 -9.86 -10.96
N GLN A 36 4.42 -11.07 -11.51
CA GLN A 36 5.09 -12.25 -10.95
C GLN A 36 6.61 -12.01 -10.82
N SER A 37 7.26 -11.52 -11.87
CA SER A 37 8.68 -11.20 -11.87
C SER A 37 9.02 -10.14 -10.83
N ILE A 38 8.23 -9.07 -10.73
CA ILE A 38 8.44 -8.01 -9.73
C ILE A 38 8.40 -8.59 -8.31
N PHE A 39 7.42 -9.42 -7.96
CA PHE A 39 7.31 -9.97 -6.61
C PHE A 39 8.36 -11.03 -6.31
N THR A 40 8.62 -11.94 -7.24
CA THR A 40 9.59 -13.02 -7.02
C THR A 40 11.03 -12.50 -7.02
N TRP A 41 11.38 -11.58 -7.94
CA TRP A 41 12.76 -11.11 -8.06
C TRP A 41 13.09 -9.96 -7.10
N ALA A 42 12.12 -9.17 -6.66
CA ALA A 42 12.37 -8.13 -5.65
C ALA A 42 12.58 -8.71 -4.25
N GLU A 43 12.03 -9.88 -3.92
CA GLU A 43 12.11 -10.45 -2.57
C GLU A 43 13.57 -10.64 -2.10
N PHE A 44 14.44 -11.15 -2.97
CA PHE A 44 15.86 -11.38 -2.64
C PHE A 44 16.60 -10.09 -2.24
N PRO A 45 16.66 -9.03 -3.08
CA PRO A 45 17.32 -7.78 -2.70
C PRO A 45 16.59 -7.04 -1.56
N MET A 46 15.27 -7.20 -1.42
CA MET A 46 14.53 -6.64 -0.28
C MET A 46 15.02 -7.23 1.06
N LYS A 47 15.12 -8.56 1.16
CA LYS A 47 15.64 -9.24 2.37
C LYS A 47 17.09 -8.88 2.66
N ALA A 48 17.92 -8.76 1.62
CA ALA A 48 19.32 -8.36 1.78
C ALA A 48 19.43 -6.94 2.36
N LEU A 49 18.64 -5.99 1.85
CA LEU A 49 18.59 -4.62 2.38
C LEU A 49 18.04 -4.59 3.80
N GLU A 50 16.99 -5.34 4.10
CA GLU A 50 16.42 -5.42 5.44
C GLU A 50 17.44 -5.94 6.47
N SER A 51 18.17 -7.00 6.14
CA SER A 51 19.25 -7.52 6.97
C SER A 51 20.38 -6.49 7.16
N ALA A 52 20.76 -5.77 6.09
CA ALA A 52 21.77 -4.72 6.18
C ALA A 52 21.35 -3.57 7.10
N ILE A 53 20.10 -3.12 7.02
CA ILE A 53 19.53 -2.07 7.88
C ILE A 53 19.45 -2.55 9.33
N LYS A 54 19.04 -3.80 9.56
CA LYS A 54 18.99 -4.39 10.89
C LYS A 54 20.37 -4.45 11.55
N ASN A 55 21.38 -4.90 10.80
CA ASN A 55 22.77 -4.93 11.27
C ASN A 55 23.30 -3.53 11.55
N LEU A 56 22.90 -2.54 10.75
CA LEU A 56 23.22 -1.14 11.01
C LEU A 56 22.55 -0.63 12.30
N GLY A 57 21.29 -1.01 12.53
CA GLY A 57 20.53 -0.67 13.73
C GLY A 57 21.15 -1.27 14.99
N SER A 58 21.48 -2.56 14.99
CA SER A 58 22.11 -3.24 16.12
C SER A 58 23.52 -2.74 16.41
N PHE A 59 24.31 -2.49 15.36
CA PHE A 59 25.64 -1.91 15.51
C PHE A 59 25.58 -0.50 16.13
N THR A 60 24.68 0.35 15.63
CA THR A 60 24.49 1.70 16.15
C THR A 60 23.94 1.68 17.58
N GLY A 61 23.02 0.74 17.86
CA GLY A 61 22.44 0.52 19.18
C GLY A 61 23.44 0.00 20.21
N GLY A 62 24.46 -0.75 19.80
CA GLY A 62 25.55 -1.20 20.67
C GLY A 62 26.59 -0.12 21.00
N ILE A 63 26.72 0.90 20.14
CA ILE A 63 27.65 2.03 20.34
C ILE A 63 27.02 3.11 21.23
N LEU A 64 25.72 3.36 21.08
CA LEU A 64 25.03 4.42 21.81
C LEU A 64 24.62 3.96 23.21
N PRO A 65 24.77 4.80 24.26
CA PRO A 65 24.30 4.47 25.60
C PRO A 65 22.78 4.24 25.62
N ALA A 66 22.32 3.33 26.47
CA ALA A 66 20.90 3.06 26.66
C ALA A 66 20.16 4.36 27.04
N GLY A 67 19.16 4.75 26.26
CA GLY A 67 18.47 6.01 26.46
C GLY A 67 17.63 6.45 25.26
N GLN A 68 17.09 7.66 25.35
CA GLN A 68 16.18 8.21 24.33
C GLN A 68 16.87 8.43 22.98
N LEU A 69 18.15 8.81 22.99
CA LEU A 69 18.94 9.01 21.78
C LEU A 69 19.14 7.69 21.02
N ASN A 70 19.38 6.60 21.73
CA ASN A 70 19.50 5.27 21.13
C ASN A 70 18.21 4.87 20.42
N SER A 71 17.07 4.95 21.12
CA SER A 71 15.77 4.62 20.51
C SER A 71 15.37 5.57 19.37
N LEU A 72 15.66 6.87 19.47
CA LEU A 72 15.39 7.81 18.36
C LEU A 72 16.18 7.44 17.10
N VAL A 73 17.48 7.14 17.25
CA VAL A 73 18.34 6.82 16.12
C VAL A 73 18.00 5.43 15.55
N VAL A 74 17.84 4.42 16.40
CA VAL A 74 17.60 3.04 15.96
C VAL A 74 16.16 2.86 15.47
N ASP A 75 15.16 3.20 16.28
CA ASP A 75 13.74 2.98 15.97
C ASP A 75 13.14 4.10 15.12
N GLY A 76 13.50 5.36 15.38
CA GLY A 76 12.93 6.51 14.67
C GLY A 76 13.57 6.73 13.29
N MET A 77 14.90 6.78 13.24
CA MET A 77 15.65 7.13 12.04
C MET A 77 16.03 5.92 11.19
N ILE A 78 16.79 4.96 11.74
CA ILE A 78 17.32 3.81 10.97
C ILE A 78 16.18 2.91 10.50
N ALA A 79 15.29 2.48 11.41
CA ALA A 79 14.14 1.67 11.02
C ALA A 79 13.18 2.43 10.08
N GLY A 80 13.00 3.74 10.31
CA GLY A 80 12.20 4.62 9.45
C GLY A 80 12.71 4.72 8.01
N VAL A 81 13.98 5.08 7.82
CA VAL A 81 14.64 5.09 6.48
C VAL A 81 14.69 3.68 5.90
N GLY A 82 14.91 2.69 6.76
CA GLY A 82 14.97 1.30 6.37
C GLY A 82 13.74 0.84 5.61
N ASN A 83 12.55 1.18 6.13
CA ASN A 83 11.28 0.87 5.46
C ASN A 83 11.22 1.43 4.04
N VAL A 84 11.74 2.64 3.79
CA VAL A 84 11.77 3.24 2.44
C VAL A 84 12.72 2.50 1.51
N VAL A 85 13.93 2.25 1.99
CA VAL A 85 15.03 1.69 1.17
C VAL A 85 14.73 0.24 0.80
N VAL A 86 14.09 -0.53 1.69
CA VAL A 86 13.72 -1.92 1.42
C VAL A 86 12.81 -2.02 0.20
N PHE A 87 11.88 -1.10 -0.07
CA PHE A 87 11.01 -1.17 -1.26
C PHE A 87 11.67 -0.75 -2.58
N LEU A 88 12.87 -0.18 -2.53
CA LEU A 88 13.56 0.36 -3.70
C LEU A 88 13.79 -0.66 -4.84
N PRO A 89 14.19 -1.92 -4.59
CA PRO A 89 14.38 -2.92 -5.65
C PRO A 89 13.10 -3.19 -6.44
N GLN A 90 11.96 -3.24 -5.76
CA GLN A 90 10.66 -3.47 -6.39
C GLN A 90 10.29 -2.31 -7.33
N ILE A 91 10.58 -1.07 -6.91
CA ILE A 91 10.37 0.15 -7.71
C ILE A 91 11.28 0.16 -8.93
N PHE A 92 12.55 -0.23 -8.80
CA PHE A 92 13.47 -0.33 -9.93
C PHE A 92 12.99 -1.35 -10.97
N LEU A 93 12.61 -2.57 -10.55
CA LEU A 93 12.10 -3.58 -11.47
C LEU A 93 10.82 -3.12 -12.17
N LEU A 94 9.92 -2.45 -11.45
CA LEU A 94 8.72 -1.88 -12.04
C LEU A 94 9.05 -0.88 -13.16
N PHE A 95 9.88 0.12 -12.88
CA PHE A 95 10.25 1.13 -13.88
C PHE A 95 11.05 0.54 -15.04
N PHE A 96 11.85 -0.50 -14.78
CA PHE A 96 12.50 -1.28 -15.81
C PHE A 96 11.48 -1.90 -16.78
N PHE A 97 10.47 -2.62 -16.29
CA PHE A 97 9.45 -3.25 -17.14
C PHE A 97 8.55 -2.24 -17.85
N ILE A 98 8.17 -1.14 -17.19
CA ILE A 98 7.39 -0.08 -17.83
C ILE A 98 8.18 0.56 -18.98
N ALA A 99 9.43 0.96 -18.74
CA ALA A 99 10.29 1.54 -19.76
C ALA A 99 10.56 0.56 -20.91
N LEU A 100 10.70 -0.74 -20.61
CA LEU A 100 10.84 -1.79 -21.60
C LEU A 100 9.60 -1.85 -22.52
N LEU A 101 8.40 -1.91 -21.95
CA LEU A 101 7.13 -1.96 -22.69
C LEU A 101 6.86 -0.68 -23.52
N GLU A 102 7.28 0.47 -22.99
CA GLU A 102 7.16 1.76 -23.66
C GLU A 102 8.08 1.83 -24.88
N ASP A 103 9.37 1.49 -24.71
CA ASP A 103 10.36 1.46 -25.80
C ASP A 103 10.00 0.44 -26.89
N PHE A 104 9.44 -0.72 -26.54
CA PHE A 104 8.94 -1.69 -27.52
C PHE A 104 7.75 -1.18 -28.34
N GLY A 105 7.06 -0.13 -27.89
CA GLY A 105 5.83 0.37 -28.51
C GLY A 105 4.59 -0.48 -28.19
N TYR A 106 4.67 -1.40 -27.21
CA TYR A 106 3.54 -2.24 -26.82
C TYR A 106 2.43 -1.42 -26.13
N MET A 107 2.78 -0.37 -25.40
CA MET A 107 1.82 0.50 -24.69
C MET A 107 0.76 1.09 -25.62
N ALA A 108 1.15 1.43 -26.85
CA ALA A 108 0.26 1.91 -27.90
C ALA A 108 -0.83 0.89 -28.27
N ARG A 109 -0.47 -0.40 -28.40
CA ARG A 109 -1.41 -1.48 -28.74
C ARG A 109 -2.32 -1.83 -27.56
N ALA A 110 -1.73 -1.90 -26.36
CA ALA A 110 -2.50 -2.13 -25.14
C ALA A 110 -3.59 -1.07 -24.95
N ALA A 111 -3.27 0.22 -25.18
CA ALA A 111 -4.25 1.30 -25.13
C ALA A 111 -5.37 1.13 -26.17
N PHE A 112 -5.05 0.69 -27.39
CA PHE A 112 -6.05 0.43 -28.43
C PHE A 112 -7.02 -0.71 -28.06
N VAL A 113 -6.52 -1.83 -27.55
CA VAL A 113 -7.36 -2.96 -27.09
C VAL A 113 -8.34 -2.52 -26.00
N LEU A 114 -7.89 -1.63 -25.13
CA LEU A 114 -8.61 -1.24 -23.92
C LEU A 114 -9.47 0.02 -24.09
N ASP A 115 -9.30 0.75 -25.19
CA ASP A 115 -10.16 1.89 -25.56
C ASP A 115 -11.64 1.53 -25.52
N ARG A 116 -12.00 0.31 -25.94
CA ARG A 116 -13.38 -0.17 -25.89
C ARG A 116 -13.95 -0.25 -24.47
N ILE A 117 -13.12 -0.64 -23.50
CA ILE A 117 -13.52 -0.71 -22.09
C ILE A 117 -13.58 0.70 -21.50
N MET A 118 -12.59 1.53 -21.79
CA MET A 118 -12.51 2.91 -21.31
C MET A 118 -13.68 3.77 -21.82
N LYS A 119 -14.08 3.63 -23.09
CA LYS A 119 -15.21 4.35 -23.68
C LYS A 119 -16.54 4.09 -22.98
N LYS A 120 -16.77 2.85 -22.49
CA LYS A 120 -18.00 2.52 -21.72
C LYS A 120 -18.08 3.31 -20.41
N VAL A 121 -16.94 3.63 -19.84
CA VAL A 121 -16.77 4.39 -18.60
C VAL A 121 -16.69 5.90 -18.89
N GLY A 122 -16.70 6.29 -20.16
CA GLY A 122 -16.62 7.69 -20.60
C GLY A 122 -15.20 8.26 -20.61
N LEU A 123 -14.17 7.41 -20.52
CA LEU A 123 -12.76 7.79 -20.62
C LEU A 123 -12.18 7.48 -22.02
N ASN A 124 -11.15 8.22 -22.40
CA ASN A 124 -10.32 7.93 -23.57
C ASN A 124 -9.43 6.70 -23.35
N GLY A 125 -9.16 5.88 -24.38
CA GLY A 125 -8.22 4.74 -24.29
C GLY A 125 -6.83 5.11 -23.76
N LYS A 126 -6.33 6.34 -23.99
CA LYS A 126 -5.08 6.85 -23.39
C LYS A 126 -5.10 6.86 -21.86
N ALA A 127 -6.27 6.94 -21.22
CA ALA A 127 -6.42 6.91 -19.76
C ALA A 127 -6.03 5.55 -19.15
N PHE A 128 -6.08 4.48 -19.95
CA PHE A 128 -5.71 3.16 -19.45
C PHE A 128 -4.24 3.09 -19.00
N LEU A 129 -3.31 3.68 -19.76
CA LEU A 129 -1.88 3.64 -19.46
C LEU A 129 -1.56 4.23 -18.08
N PRO A 130 -2.05 5.44 -17.73
CA PRO A 130 -2.00 5.97 -16.37
C PRO A 130 -2.62 5.06 -15.29
N LEU A 131 -3.80 4.49 -15.54
CA LEU A 131 -4.48 3.63 -14.56
C LEU A 131 -3.73 2.32 -14.34
N LEU A 132 -3.20 1.72 -15.40
CA LEU A 132 -2.34 0.53 -15.31
C LEU A 132 -1.08 0.83 -14.51
N SER A 133 -0.39 1.92 -14.82
CA SER A 133 0.78 2.38 -14.06
C SER A 133 0.43 2.62 -12.58
N SER A 134 -0.81 3.03 -12.30
CA SER A 134 -1.30 3.25 -10.93
C SER A 134 -1.48 1.97 -10.10
N PHE A 135 -1.73 0.80 -10.73
CA PHE A 135 -1.69 -0.50 -10.04
C PHE A 135 -0.31 -0.84 -9.50
N ALA A 136 0.72 -0.22 -10.05
CA ALA A 136 2.05 -0.36 -9.52
C ALA A 136 2.33 0.79 -8.52
N CYS A 137 2.21 2.03 -8.97
CA CYS A 137 2.27 3.21 -8.11
C CYS A 137 1.44 4.38 -8.66
N ALA A 138 0.60 4.97 -7.81
CA ALA A 138 -0.26 6.09 -8.21
C ALA A 138 0.52 7.35 -8.61
N VAL A 139 1.74 7.57 -8.10
CA VAL A 139 2.57 8.74 -8.44
C VAL A 139 2.94 8.79 -9.94
N PRO A 140 3.66 7.81 -10.51
CA PRO A 140 3.94 7.78 -11.95
C PRO A 140 2.66 7.64 -12.78
N GLY A 141 1.64 6.95 -12.27
CA GLY A 141 0.33 6.88 -12.92
C GLY A 141 -0.31 8.25 -13.12
N VAL A 142 -0.38 9.07 -12.08
CA VAL A 142 -0.88 10.46 -12.16
C VAL A 142 -0.04 11.31 -13.11
N MET A 143 1.29 11.19 -13.11
CA MET A 143 2.16 11.93 -14.04
C MET A 143 1.95 11.51 -15.51
N ALA A 144 1.70 10.22 -15.77
CA ALA A 144 1.46 9.70 -17.11
C ALA A 144 0.16 10.26 -17.74
N THR A 145 -0.75 10.82 -16.95
CA THR A 145 -1.99 11.45 -17.44
C THR A 145 -1.74 12.66 -18.35
N ARG A 146 -0.52 13.20 -18.40
CA ARG A 146 -0.12 14.26 -19.35
C ARG A 146 -0.26 13.87 -20.81
N THR A 147 -0.31 12.57 -21.10
CA THR A 147 -0.59 12.05 -22.45
C THR A 147 -2.05 12.23 -22.88
N ILE A 148 -2.95 12.55 -21.94
CA ILE A 148 -4.38 12.76 -22.19
C ILE A 148 -4.63 14.23 -22.50
N GLU A 149 -5.04 14.51 -23.73
CA GLU A 149 -5.25 15.88 -24.24
C GLU A 149 -6.48 16.57 -23.62
N ASN A 150 -7.59 15.83 -23.48
CA ASN A 150 -8.82 16.40 -22.92
C ASN A 150 -8.67 16.59 -21.40
N ARG A 151 -8.85 17.83 -20.94
CA ARG A 151 -8.71 18.20 -19.52
C ARG A 151 -9.67 17.45 -18.60
N SER A 152 -10.92 17.25 -19.02
CA SER A 152 -11.93 16.55 -18.21
C SER A 152 -11.59 15.06 -18.05
N ASP A 153 -11.11 14.43 -19.12
CA ASP A 153 -10.69 13.02 -19.10
C ASP A 153 -9.41 12.85 -18.28
N ARG A 154 -8.46 13.76 -18.46
CA ARG A 154 -7.21 13.81 -17.70
C ARG A 154 -7.52 13.92 -16.22
N LEU A 155 -8.37 14.86 -15.82
CA LEU A 155 -8.72 15.06 -14.42
C LEU A 155 -9.50 13.88 -13.82
N ALA A 156 -10.46 13.31 -14.56
CA ALA A 156 -11.16 12.10 -14.11
C ALA A 156 -10.19 10.94 -13.87
N THR A 157 -9.20 10.78 -14.76
CA THR A 157 -8.15 9.77 -14.63
C THR A 157 -7.24 10.04 -13.43
N ILE A 158 -6.84 11.30 -13.19
CA ILE A 158 -6.08 11.70 -12.00
C ILE A 158 -6.82 11.37 -10.72
N LEU A 159 -8.12 11.67 -10.64
CA LEU A 159 -8.93 11.45 -9.44
C LEU A 159 -9.11 9.97 -9.12
N VAL A 160 -9.17 9.11 -10.14
CA VAL A 160 -9.43 7.67 -10.00
C VAL A 160 -8.15 6.84 -9.90
N ALA A 161 -7.02 7.34 -10.38
CA ALA A 161 -5.72 6.66 -10.32
C ALA A 161 -5.41 6.04 -8.94
N PRO A 162 -5.64 6.71 -7.79
CA PRO A 162 -5.29 6.16 -6.49
C PRO A 162 -6.24 5.06 -5.99
N LEU A 163 -7.37 4.81 -6.68
CA LEU A 163 -8.27 3.69 -6.39
C LEU A 163 -7.71 2.37 -6.91
N MET A 164 -6.77 2.41 -7.87
CA MET A 164 -6.05 1.23 -8.31
C MET A 164 -5.18 0.72 -7.17
N SER A 165 -5.29 -0.57 -6.84
CA SER A 165 -4.51 -1.17 -5.75
C SER A 165 -3.03 -1.25 -6.11
N CYS A 166 -2.28 -0.25 -5.63
CA CYS A 166 -0.83 -0.17 -5.77
C CYS A 166 -0.10 -1.24 -4.95
N SER A 167 1.12 -1.59 -5.36
CA SER A 167 1.94 -2.61 -4.69
C SER A 167 2.16 -2.35 -3.19
N ALA A 168 2.21 -1.08 -2.78
CA ALA A 168 2.36 -0.68 -1.38
C ALA A 168 1.20 -1.12 -0.45
N ARG A 169 0.07 -1.57 -1.00
CA ARG A 169 -1.05 -2.12 -0.20
C ARG A 169 -0.87 -3.61 0.12
N LEU A 170 0.01 -4.30 -0.59
CA LEU A 170 0.19 -5.74 -0.44
C LEU A 170 0.71 -6.17 0.93
N PRO A 171 1.63 -5.45 1.62
CA PRO A 171 2.04 -5.84 2.96
C PRO A 171 0.86 -5.90 3.94
N VAL A 172 -0.07 -4.95 3.84
CA VAL A 172 -1.29 -4.92 4.66
C VAL A 172 -2.19 -6.11 4.32
N TYR A 173 -2.41 -6.38 3.02
CA TYR A 173 -3.21 -7.53 2.60
C TYR A 173 -2.56 -8.85 3.02
N ALA A 174 -1.26 -9.00 2.84
CA ALA A 174 -0.52 -10.18 3.22
C ALA A 174 -0.58 -10.43 4.73
N LEU A 175 -0.42 -9.38 5.56
CA LEU A 175 -0.55 -9.48 7.00
C LEU A 175 -1.96 -9.90 7.41
N MET A 176 -3.00 -9.22 6.91
CA MET A 176 -4.39 -9.49 7.29
C MET A 176 -4.89 -10.85 6.77
N ILE A 177 -4.55 -11.21 5.53
CA ILE A 177 -4.87 -12.51 4.93
C ILE A 177 -4.07 -13.63 5.62
N GLY A 178 -2.81 -13.37 5.96
CA GLY A 178 -1.94 -14.28 6.69
C GLY A 178 -2.50 -14.62 8.07
N ALA A 179 -2.94 -13.60 8.80
CA ALA A 179 -3.44 -13.70 10.16
C ALA A 179 -4.86 -14.28 10.27
N PHE A 180 -5.80 -13.79 9.46
CA PHE A 180 -7.22 -13.99 9.76
C PHE A 180 -7.99 -14.81 8.72
N ILE A 181 -7.41 -15.07 7.54
CA ILE A 181 -8.08 -15.88 6.51
C ILE A 181 -7.62 -17.34 6.64
N PRO A 182 -8.56 -18.30 6.79
CA PRO A 182 -8.21 -19.70 7.02
C PRO A 182 -7.45 -20.30 5.85
N ALA A 183 -6.54 -21.24 6.17
CA ALA A 183 -5.84 -22.06 5.19
C ALA A 183 -6.79 -23.15 4.67
N GLY A 184 -7.60 -22.81 3.66
CA GLY A 184 -8.49 -23.74 2.98
C GLY A 184 -8.54 -23.49 1.48
N ARG A 185 -9.15 -24.42 0.75
CA ARG A 185 -9.30 -24.34 -0.71
C ARG A 185 -10.76 -24.52 -1.11
N PHE A 186 -11.22 -23.69 -2.03
CA PHE A 186 -12.49 -23.81 -2.72
C PHE A 186 -12.37 -24.91 -3.79
N TYR A 187 -13.22 -25.95 -3.69
CA TYR A 187 -13.22 -27.13 -4.57
C TYR A 187 -11.84 -27.78 -4.81
N GLY A 188 -10.91 -27.68 -3.86
CA GLY A 188 -9.55 -28.23 -3.96
C GLY A 188 -8.57 -27.47 -4.85
N VAL A 189 -9.03 -26.48 -5.63
CA VAL A 189 -8.21 -25.77 -6.64
C VAL A 189 -7.79 -24.37 -6.17
N PHE A 190 -8.70 -23.57 -5.62
CA PHE A 190 -8.43 -22.16 -5.31
C PHE A 190 -8.28 -21.92 -3.80
N SER A 191 -7.14 -21.42 -3.34
CA SER A 191 -6.94 -21.05 -1.93
C SER A 191 -7.87 -19.89 -1.52
N TYR A 192 -8.48 -19.94 -0.34
CA TYR A 192 -9.25 -18.82 0.22
C TYR A 192 -8.41 -17.53 0.26
N LYS A 193 -7.13 -17.64 0.62
CA LYS A 193 -6.20 -16.51 0.63
C LYS A 193 -6.04 -15.88 -0.77
N ALA A 194 -5.95 -16.71 -1.80
CA ALA A 194 -5.81 -16.24 -3.18
C ALA A 194 -7.11 -15.60 -3.70
N VAL A 195 -8.27 -16.18 -3.37
CA VAL A 195 -9.58 -15.62 -3.72
C VAL A 195 -9.80 -14.28 -3.05
N THR A 196 -9.46 -14.15 -1.76
CA THR A 196 -9.55 -12.86 -1.04
C THR A 196 -8.69 -11.81 -1.72
N LEU A 197 -7.42 -12.10 -2.01
CA LEU A 197 -6.55 -11.15 -2.69
C LEU A 197 -7.10 -10.75 -4.07
N PHE A 198 -7.51 -11.73 -4.87
CA PHE A 198 -8.11 -11.47 -6.19
C PHE A 198 -9.35 -10.59 -6.08
N SER A 199 -10.22 -10.84 -5.10
CA SER A 199 -11.44 -10.06 -4.88
C SER A 199 -11.13 -8.59 -4.52
N LEU A 200 -10.06 -8.32 -3.76
CA LEU A 200 -9.63 -6.97 -3.42
C LEU A 200 -9.11 -6.20 -4.65
N TYR A 201 -8.32 -6.86 -5.49
CA TYR A 201 -7.86 -6.26 -6.76
C TYR A 201 -9.03 -5.99 -7.70
N PHE A 202 -9.96 -6.95 -7.80
CA PHE A 202 -11.16 -6.80 -8.62
C PHE A 202 -12.07 -5.68 -8.10
N LEU A 203 -12.27 -5.58 -6.79
CA LEU A 203 -12.99 -4.50 -6.13
C LEU A 203 -12.36 -3.14 -6.45
N SER A 204 -11.03 -3.03 -6.39
CA SER A 204 -10.30 -1.79 -6.72
C SER A 204 -10.54 -1.35 -8.17
N LEU A 205 -10.49 -2.31 -9.11
CA LEU A 205 -10.73 -2.06 -10.52
C LEU A 205 -12.19 -1.63 -10.78
N LEU A 206 -13.15 -2.37 -10.23
CA LEU A 206 -14.57 -2.05 -10.40
C LEU A 206 -14.93 -0.70 -9.79
N THR A 207 -14.46 -0.42 -8.59
CA THR A 207 -14.73 0.86 -7.91
C THR A 207 -14.05 2.01 -8.66
N GLY A 208 -12.82 1.83 -9.13
CA GLY A 208 -12.14 2.83 -9.95
C GLY A 208 -12.89 3.16 -11.23
N LEU A 209 -13.26 2.13 -12.01
CA LEU A 209 -14.05 2.32 -13.23
C LEU A 209 -15.45 2.89 -12.93
N GLY A 210 -16.09 2.46 -11.84
CA GLY A 210 -17.38 2.99 -11.41
C GLY A 210 -17.32 4.48 -11.06
N MET A 211 -16.29 4.89 -10.30
CA MET A 211 -16.07 6.29 -9.94
C MET A 211 -15.69 7.13 -11.16
N ALA A 212 -14.91 6.60 -12.11
CA ALA A 212 -14.64 7.27 -13.37
C ALA A 212 -15.93 7.53 -14.15
N ALA A 213 -16.82 6.53 -14.27
CA ALA A 213 -18.12 6.70 -14.91
C ALA A 213 -18.99 7.74 -14.17
N LEU A 214 -19.01 7.70 -12.85
CA LEU A 214 -19.74 8.66 -12.02
C LEU A 214 -19.24 10.09 -12.28
N PHE A 215 -17.93 10.33 -12.20
CA PHE A 215 -17.34 11.65 -12.43
C PHE A 215 -17.59 12.16 -13.84
N ARG A 216 -17.47 11.28 -14.85
CA ARG A 216 -17.71 11.65 -16.25
C ARG A 216 -19.18 11.98 -16.54
N ARG A 217 -20.13 11.36 -15.84
CA ARG A 217 -21.57 11.66 -15.96
C ARG A 217 -21.99 12.91 -15.18
N THR A 218 -21.32 13.21 -14.06
CA THR A 218 -21.75 14.26 -13.12
C THR A 218 -20.87 15.51 -13.19
N LEU A 219 -19.66 15.43 -12.62
CA LEU A 219 -18.77 16.56 -12.34
C LEU A 219 -17.91 17.01 -13.54
N LEU A 220 -17.50 16.08 -14.41
CA LEU A 220 -16.49 16.30 -15.45
C LEU A 220 -17.01 15.97 -16.85
N LYS A 221 -18.13 16.62 -17.21
CA LYS A 221 -18.73 16.51 -18.55
C LYS A 221 -17.77 17.09 -19.60
N GLY A 222 -17.70 16.45 -20.76
CA GLY A 222 -16.86 16.92 -21.88
C GLY A 222 -16.99 16.02 -23.10
N ASN A 223 -16.77 16.60 -24.28
CA ASN A 223 -16.87 15.88 -25.55
C ASN A 223 -15.76 14.82 -25.66
N GLN A 224 -16.12 13.61 -26.09
CA GLN A 224 -15.14 12.59 -26.44
C GLN A 224 -14.46 13.02 -27.75
N THR A 225 -13.18 13.40 -27.69
CA THR A 225 -12.42 13.66 -28.91
C THR A 225 -12.24 12.35 -29.67
N PRO A 226 -12.46 12.32 -31.00
CA PRO A 226 -12.21 11.14 -31.80
C PRO A 226 -10.78 10.66 -31.59
N PHE A 227 -10.64 9.41 -31.18
CA PHE A 227 -9.34 8.81 -30.93
C PHE A 227 -8.74 8.36 -32.26
N ILE A 228 -7.92 9.20 -32.88
CA ILE A 228 -7.10 8.83 -34.03
C ILE A 228 -5.76 8.36 -33.47
N PHE A 229 -5.41 7.10 -33.71
CA PHE A 229 -4.19 6.50 -33.18
C PHE A 229 -3.36 5.97 -34.34
N GLU A 230 -2.26 6.66 -34.66
CA GLU A 230 -1.22 6.11 -35.51
C GLU A 230 -0.39 5.13 -34.67
N LEU A 231 -0.43 3.83 -35.01
CA LEU A 231 0.33 2.82 -34.30
C LEU A 231 1.82 3.01 -34.63
N PRO A 232 2.69 3.34 -33.65
CA PRO A 232 4.11 3.54 -33.91
C PRO A 232 4.76 2.19 -34.30
N PRO A 233 5.79 2.15 -35.14
CA PRO A 233 6.45 0.88 -35.49
C PRO A 233 7.09 0.23 -34.26
N TYR A 234 7.18 -1.10 -34.24
CA TYR A 234 7.95 -1.81 -33.20
C TYR A 234 9.40 -1.39 -33.24
N ARG A 235 9.97 -1.11 -32.06
CA ARG A 235 11.38 -0.77 -31.89
C ARG A 235 12.01 -1.71 -30.88
N LEU A 236 13.28 -2.05 -31.08
CA LEU A 236 14.04 -2.74 -30.06
C LEU A 236 14.39 -1.74 -28.94
N PRO A 237 14.22 -2.12 -27.67
CA PRO A 237 14.44 -1.22 -26.57
C PRO A 237 15.92 -0.89 -26.43
N ASN A 238 16.21 0.38 -26.20
CA ASN A 238 17.56 0.79 -25.92
C ASN A 238 17.83 0.53 -24.44
N ILE A 239 18.54 -0.56 -24.13
CA ILE A 239 18.82 -0.97 -22.74
C ILE A 239 19.43 0.19 -21.92
N LYS A 240 20.24 1.07 -22.53
CA LYS A 240 20.80 2.24 -21.84
C LYS A 240 19.72 3.25 -21.44
N SER A 241 18.71 3.45 -22.30
CA SER A 241 17.56 4.32 -22.02
C SER A 241 16.71 3.74 -20.89
N VAL A 242 16.41 2.44 -20.97
CA VAL A 242 15.65 1.71 -19.95
C VAL A 242 16.33 1.78 -18.58
N LEU A 243 17.64 1.47 -18.51
CA LEU A 243 18.39 1.52 -17.26
C LEU A 243 18.54 2.95 -16.69
N ARG A 244 18.71 3.95 -17.56
CA ARG A 244 18.75 5.36 -17.13
C ARG A 244 17.40 5.79 -16.55
N THR A 245 16.30 5.46 -17.22
CA THR A 245 14.95 5.74 -16.74
C THR A 245 14.69 5.06 -15.40
N MET A 246 15.05 3.79 -15.27
CA MET A 246 15.00 3.05 -14.01
C MET A 246 15.77 3.78 -12.89
N TRP A 247 17.03 4.17 -13.16
CA TRP A 247 17.88 4.85 -12.19
C TRP A 247 17.34 6.22 -11.77
N ASP A 248 16.96 7.06 -12.74
CA ASP A 248 16.45 8.40 -12.49
C ASP A 248 15.16 8.37 -11.67
N ARG A 249 14.27 7.42 -11.94
CA ARG A 249 13.01 7.24 -11.20
C ARG A 249 13.24 6.71 -9.79
N GLY A 250 14.13 5.74 -9.60
CA GLY A 250 14.47 5.26 -8.25
C GLY A 250 15.17 6.35 -7.42
N LYS A 251 16.05 7.14 -8.04
CA LYS A 251 16.66 8.32 -7.41
C LYS A 251 15.58 9.32 -6.97
N GLU A 252 14.65 9.66 -7.86
CA GLU A 252 13.55 10.58 -7.56
C GLU A 252 12.70 10.10 -6.36
N PHE A 253 12.46 8.78 -6.26
CA PHE A 253 11.77 8.19 -5.11
C PHE A 253 12.54 8.38 -3.80
N ILE A 254 13.85 8.10 -3.76
CA ILE A 254 14.66 8.27 -2.54
C ILE A 254 14.65 9.72 -2.06
N TYR A 255 14.92 10.69 -2.94
CA TYR A 255 15.04 12.09 -2.53
C TYR A 255 13.69 12.76 -2.23
N ARG A 256 12.62 12.42 -2.96
CA ARG A 256 11.32 13.07 -2.74
C ARG A 256 10.45 12.34 -1.73
N ALA A 257 10.27 11.03 -1.89
CA ALA A 257 9.43 10.25 -0.98
C ALA A 257 10.19 9.88 0.30
N GLY A 258 11.45 9.46 0.18
CA GLY A 258 12.25 9.06 1.33
C GLY A 258 12.45 10.15 2.37
N THR A 259 12.69 11.40 1.95
CA THR A 259 12.80 12.53 2.89
C THR A 259 11.49 12.76 3.65
N ILE A 260 10.33 12.71 2.99
CA ILE A 260 9.03 12.88 3.65
C ILE A 260 8.79 11.75 4.66
N ILE A 261 9.06 10.51 4.26
CA ILE A 261 8.83 9.33 5.13
C ILE A 261 9.76 9.38 6.34
N PHE A 262 11.03 9.76 6.16
CA PHE A 262 11.98 9.95 7.27
C PHE A 262 11.48 10.98 8.30
N PHE A 263 11.03 12.16 7.86
CA PHE A 263 10.50 13.15 8.79
C PHE A 263 9.28 12.63 9.56
N ILE A 264 8.41 11.90 8.88
CA ILE A 264 7.21 11.36 9.52
C ILE A 264 7.54 10.20 10.46
N SER A 265 8.51 9.34 10.16
CA SER A 265 8.92 8.28 11.08
C SER A 265 9.47 8.84 12.39
N VAL A 266 10.27 9.91 12.32
CA VAL A 266 10.76 10.63 13.50
C VAL A 266 9.62 11.25 14.31
N ILE A 267 8.66 11.91 13.63
CA ILE A 267 7.49 12.49 14.29
C ILE A 267 6.63 11.40 14.95
N LEU A 268 6.38 10.29 14.26
CA LEU A 268 5.57 9.20 14.75
C LEU A 268 6.23 8.52 15.95
N TRP A 269 7.55 8.28 15.90
CA TRP A 269 8.31 7.80 17.05
C TRP A 269 8.15 8.74 18.25
N PHE A 270 8.25 10.06 18.04
CA PHE A 270 8.05 11.03 19.11
C PHE A 270 6.61 10.97 19.67
N LEU A 271 5.60 10.94 18.80
CA LEU A 271 4.20 10.85 19.21
C LEU A 271 3.89 9.55 19.95
N ALA A 272 4.51 8.42 19.57
CA ALA A 272 4.33 7.13 20.23
C ALA A 272 5.10 7.03 21.56
N SER A 273 6.20 7.79 21.71
CA SER A 273 7.07 7.73 22.89
C SER A 273 6.70 8.73 24.00
N TYR A 274 5.97 9.79 23.68
CA TYR A 274 5.65 10.88 24.60
C TYR A 274 4.16 11.17 24.69
N PRO A 275 3.65 11.70 25.82
CA PRO A 275 4.38 11.96 27.07
C PRO A 275 4.65 10.68 27.88
N LYS A 276 5.73 10.69 28.66
CA LYS A 276 6.03 9.62 29.63
C LYS A 276 5.41 9.98 30.97
N ASP A 277 4.48 9.18 31.45
CA ASP A 277 3.86 9.38 32.76
C ASP A 277 4.78 8.82 33.87
N PRO A 278 5.25 9.66 34.82
CA PRO A 278 6.07 9.22 35.94
C PRO A 278 5.37 8.18 36.83
N ALA A 279 4.04 8.19 36.90
CA ALA A 279 3.27 7.24 37.71
C ALA A 279 3.34 5.83 37.12
N VAL A 280 3.23 5.70 35.78
CA VAL A 280 3.37 4.42 35.08
C VAL A 280 4.77 3.86 35.25
N GLU A 281 5.80 4.71 35.17
CA GLU A 281 7.19 4.28 35.35
C GLU A 281 7.45 3.81 36.79
N LYS A 282 6.94 4.51 37.80
CA LYS A 282 7.05 4.10 39.20
C LYS A 282 6.35 2.77 39.46
N ASN A 283 5.13 2.60 38.95
CA ASN A 283 4.37 1.35 39.09
C ASN A 283 5.09 0.18 38.40
N TYR A 284 5.66 0.41 37.22
CA TYR A 284 6.47 -0.58 36.52
C TYR A 284 7.70 -0.99 37.32
N GLN A 285 8.45 -0.03 37.86
CA GLN A 285 9.64 -0.34 38.67
C GLN A 285 9.28 -1.09 39.96
N ALA A 286 8.17 -0.72 40.62
CA ALA A 286 7.68 -1.42 41.80
C ALA A 286 7.30 -2.88 41.49
N GLN A 287 6.53 -3.12 40.42
CA GLN A 287 6.15 -4.47 40.00
C GLN A 287 7.34 -5.30 39.55
N ARG A 288 8.28 -4.70 38.81
CA ARG A 288 9.52 -5.34 38.38
C ARG A 288 10.39 -5.75 39.56
N GLN A 289 10.52 -4.88 40.57
CA GLN A 289 11.23 -5.19 41.81
C GLN A 289 10.54 -6.33 42.57
N GLN A 290 9.21 -6.29 42.71
CA GLN A 290 8.45 -7.34 43.40
C GLN A 290 8.59 -8.71 42.71
N LEU A 291 8.54 -8.75 41.37
CA LEU A 291 8.77 -9.96 40.59
C LEU A 291 10.19 -10.49 40.75
N SER A 292 11.20 -9.61 40.72
CA SER A 292 12.61 -9.99 40.91
C SER A 292 12.93 -10.54 42.30
N VAL A 293 12.10 -10.23 43.30
CA VAL A 293 12.22 -10.78 44.66
C VAL A 293 11.45 -12.10 44.80
N THR A 294 10.35 -12.27 44.07
CA THR A 294 9.43 -13.42 44.23
C THR A 294 9.81 -14.61 43.35
N LEU A 295 10.34 -14.36 42.14
CA LEU A 295 10.64 -15.38 41.14
C LEU A 295 12.14 -15.37 40.79
N THR A 296 12.68 -16.55 40.48
CA THR A 296 14.07 -16.72 40.00
C THR A 296 14.10 -17.60 38.74
N GLY A 297 15.17 -17.49 37.95
CA GLY A 297 15.38 -18.30 36.75
C GLY A 297 14.48 -17.92 35.56
N ASP A 298 14.02 -18.92 34.80
CA ASP A 298 13.28 -18.70 33.56
C ASP A 298 11.81 -18.27 33.77
N ALA A 299 11.23 -18.60 34.93
CA ALA A 299 9.91 -18.10 35.34
C ALA A 299 9.93 -16.56 35.50
N LEU A 300 11.01 -16.02 36.08
CA LEU A 300 11.20 -14.57 36.21
C LEU A 300 11.30 -13.90 34.84
N LYS A 301 12.09 -14.45 33.91
CA LYS A 301 12.24 -13.88 32.56
C LYS A 301 10.91 -13.82 31.82
N THR A 302 10.12 -14.89 31.91
CA THR A 302 8.82 -14.98 31.24
C THR A 302 7.84 -13.95 31.78
N GLU A 303 7.77 -13.82 33.11
CA GLU A 303 6.84 -12.89 33.74
C GLU A 303 7.27 -11.42 33.61
N LEU A 304 8.59 -11.16 33.61
CA LEU A 304 9.11 -9.84 33.25
C LEU A 304 8.79 -9.46 31.80
N ALA A 305 8.86 -10.40 30.86
CA ALA A 305 8.47 -10.15 29.48
C ALA A 305 6.95 -9.87 29.36
N ASN A 306 6.11 -10.56 30.13
CA ASN A 306 4.67 -10.29 30.19
C ASN A 306 4.36 -8.92 30.79
N LEU A 307 5.04 -8.56 31.88
CA LEU A 307 4.94 -7.25 32.50
C LEU A 307 5.36 -6.14 31.52
N GLU A 308 6.48 -6.32 30.83
CA GLU A 308 6.99 -5.35 29.86
C GLU A 308 6.01 -5.14 28.69
N ARG A 309 5.38 -6.21 28.18
CA ARG A 309 4.32 -6.10 27.16
C ARG A 309 3.13 -5.27 27.66
N THR A 310 2.69 -5.50 28.90
CA THR A 310 1.54 -4.81 29.50
C THR A 310 1.84 -3.32 29.67
N VAL A 311 3.00 -2.99 30.26
CA VAL A 311 3.42 -1.61 30.49
C VAL A 311 3.69 -0.85 29.20
N SER A 312 4.27 -1.50 28.19
CA SER A 312 4.43 -0.90 26.86
C SER A 312 3.09 -0.52 26.23
N GLY A 313 2.05 -1.35 26.41
CA GLY A 313 0.68 -1.02 26.00
C GLY A 313 0.10 0.21 26.71
N ASP A 314 0.29 0.31 28.03
CA ASP A 314 -0.16 1.45 28.82
C ASP A 314 0.58 2.75 28.47
N ARG A 315 1.91 2.68 28.29
CA ARG A 315 2.73 3.80 27.83
C ARG A 315 2.22 4.33 26.48
N LEU A 316 1.96 3.41 25.55
CA LEU A 316 1.45 3.78 24.23
C LEU A 316 0.05 4.39 24.32
N LYS A 317 -0.82 3.89 25.20
CA LYS A 317 -2.19 4.43 25.38
C LYS A 317 -2.17 5.90 25.83
N ILE A 318 -1.21 6.30 26.66
CA ILE A 318 -1.09 7.67 27.19
C ILE A 318 -0.35 8.60 26.22
N SER A 319 0.46 8.03 25.32
CA SER A 319 1.23 8.76 24.31
C SER A 319 0.35 9.65 23.43
N PHE A 320 0.94 10.65 22.76
CA PHE A 320 0.23 11.50 21.81
C PHE A 320 -0.36 10.68 20.66
N ALA A 321 0.34 9.65 20.19
CA ALA A 321 -0.20 8.71 19.21
C ALA A 321 -1.42 7.98 19.77
N GLY A 322 -1.34 7.47 21.01
CA GLY A 322 -2.47 6.85 21.73
C GLY A 322 -3.68 7.76 21.82
N ARG A 323 -3.49 9.01 22.23
CA ARG A 323 -4.54 10.03 22.33
C ARG A 323 -5.14 10.37 20.96
N LEU A 324 -4.33 10.48 19.92
CA LEU A 324 -4.82 10.69 18.55
C LEU A 324 -5.63 9.50 18.04
N GLY A 325 -5.19 8.28 18.34
CA GLY A 325 -5.91 7.05 18.02
C GLY A 325 -7.28 7.01 18.71
N GLN A 326 -7.34 7.34 20.01
CA GLN A 326 -8.58 7.45 20.78
C GLN A 326 -9.48 8.59 20.30
N ALA A 327 -8.90 9.71 19.83
CA ALA A 327 -9.68 10.83 19.32
C ALA A 327 -10.44 10.48 18.03
N ILE A 328 -9.86 9.63 17.17
CA ILE A 328 -10.54 9.17 15.94
C ILE A 328 -11.38 7.90 16.14
N GLU A 329 -11.18 7.19 17.26
CA GLU A 329 -11.87 5.93 17.58
C GLU A 329 -13.40 6.01 17.40
N PRO A 330 -14.13 7.03 17.88
CA PRO A 330 -15.59 7.09 17.72
C PRO A 330 -16.06 7.09 16.26
N VAL A 331 -15.22 7.59 15.34
CA VAL A 331 -15.54 7.64 13.91
C VAL A 331 -15.26 6.29 13.23
N ILE A 332 -14.29 5.52 13.73
CA ILE A 332 -13.85 4.26 13.13
C ILE A 332 -14.37 3.01 13.87
N GLU A 333 -14.85 3.15 15.09
CA GLU A 333 -15.49 2.08 15.88
C GLU A 333 -16.68 1.43 15.13
N PRO A 334 -17.55 2.17 14.40
CA PRO A 334 -18.61 1.55 13.61
C PRO A 334 -18.10 0.66 12.47
N LEU A 335 -16.82 0.73 12.12
CA LEU A 335 -16.14 -0.12 11.13
C LEU A 335 -15.55 -1.40 11.74
N GLY A 336 -15.61 -1.53 13.07
CA GLY A 336 -14.96 -2.57 13.86
C GLY A 336 -13.50 -2.26 14.21
N PHE A 337 -13.06 -1.00 14.09
CA PHE A 337 -11.67 -0.61 14.35
C PHE A 337 -11.51 -0.01 15.74
N ASN A 338 -10.42 -0.36 16.43
CA ASN A 338 -10.04 0.21 17.72
C ASN A 338 -9.01 1.35 17.56
N TRP A 339 -8.70 2.04 18.66
CA TRP A 339 -7.69 3.10 18.69
C TRP A 339 -6.30 2.66 18.19
N LYS A 340 -5.87 1.41 18.41
CA LYS A 340 -4.59 0.87 17.90
C LYS A 340 -4.57 0.82 16.37
N ILE A 341 -5.65 0.33 15.74
CA ILE A 341 -5.85 0.43 14.29
C ILE A 341 -5.88 1.91 13.88
N GLY A 342 -6.53 2.76 14.67
CA GLY A 342 -6.56 4.21 14.46
C GLY A 342 -5.16 4.84 14.35
N ILE A 343 -4.24 4.53 15.27
CA ILE A 343 -2.82 4.95 15.18
C ILE A 343 -2.22 4.53 13.84
N GLY A 344 -2.45 3.26 13.46
CA GLY A 344 -2.02 2.71 12.18
C GLY A 344 -2.61 3.46 10.98
N LEU A 345 -3.89 3.83 11.00
CA LEU A 345 -4.55 4.56 9.92
C LEU A 345 -4.00 5.97 9.76
N ILE A 346 -3.75 6.68 10.88
CA ILE A 346 -3.14 8.01 10.88
C ILE A 346 -1.71 7.94 10.33
N ALA A 347 -0.92 6.98 10.82
CA ALA A 347 0.43 6.73 10.35
C ALA A 347 0.47 6.41 8.85
N SER A 348 -0.47 5.57 8.39
CA SER A 348 -0.56 5.14 7.00
C SER A 348 -0.87 6.27 6.03
N PHE A 349 -1.44 7.40 6.49
CA PHE A 349 -1.72 8.55 5.63
C PHE A 349 -0.43 9.12 5.02
N ALA A 350 0.67 9.07 5.77
CA ALA A 350 1.99 9.46 5.32
C ALA A 350 2.49 8.57 4.18
N ALA A 351 2.46 7.26 4.42
CA ALA A 351 2.86 6.21 3.51
C ALA A 351 2.13 4.91 3.90
N ARG A 352 1.49 4.24 2.93
CA ARG A 352 0.56 3.11 3.19
C ARG A 352 1.25 1.90 3.79
N GLU A 353 2.50 1.70 3.38
CA GLU A 353 3.40 0.66 3.84
C GLU A 353 3.78 0.80 5.32
N VAL A 354 3.57 1.98 5.92
CA VAL A 354 3.89 2.26 7.32
C VAL A 354 2.87 1.64 8.28
N LEU A 355 1.72 1.11 7.81
CA LEU A 355 0.77 0.44 8.69
C LEU A 355 1.42 -0.71 9.46
N VAL A 356 2.07 -1.63 8.73
CA VAL A 356 2.62 -2.87 9.30
C VAL A 356 3.73 -2.55 10.29
N SER A 357 4.61 -1.60 9.95
CA SER A 357 5.66 -1.15 10.85
C SER A 357 5.11 -0.41 12.07
N THR A 358 4.07 0.42 11.90
CA THR A 358 3.40 1.08 13.02
C THR A 358 2.74 0.07 13.95
N LEU A 359 2.05 -0.94 13.40
CA LEU A 359 1.48 -2.00 14.22
C LEU A 359 2.58 -2.80 14.95
N ALA A 360 3.69 -3.11 14.29
CA ALA A 360 4.83 -3.76 14.96
C ALA A 360 5.37 -2.93 16.15
N ILE A 361 5.48 -1.60 15.99
CA ILE A 361 5.87 -0.67 17.07
C ILE A 361 4.79 -0.65 18.17
N VAL A 362 3.51 -0.57 17.79
CA VAL A 362 2.36 -0.50 18.71
C VAL A 362 2.26 -1.75 19.58
N TYR A 363 2.54 -2.92 19.01
CA TYR A 363 2.51 -4.20 19.73
C TYR A 363 3.88 -4.57 20.36
N ASN A 364 4.86 -3.68 20.31
CA ASN A 364 6.20 -3.85 20.88
C ASN A 364 6.87 -5.17 20.45
N ILE A 365 6.75 -5.52 19.17
CA ILE A 365 7.36 -6.71 18.60
C ILE A 365 8.79 -6.37 18.16
N GLY A 366 9.74 -7.22 18.55
CA GLY A 366 11.18 -7.04 18.30
C GLY A 366 11.53 -6.89 16.82
N GLN A 367 12.72 -6.35 16.55
CA GLN A 367 13.17 -5.94 15.21
C GLN A 367 13.61 -7.11 14.28
N ASP A 368 13.17 -8.34 14.52
CA ASP A 368 13.56 -9.53 13.74
C ASP A 368 12.61 -9.79 12.56
N ALA A 369 13.03 -9.55 11.32
CA ALA A 369 12.19 -9.57 10.11
C ALA A 369 11.48 -10.91 9.77
N ASP A 370 12.19 -12.03 9.87
CA ASP A 370 11.62 -13.35 9.55
C ASP A 370 10.63 -13.82 10.64
N GLU A 371 10.76 -13.29 11.86
CA GLU A 371 9.83 -13.50 12.98
C GLU A 371 8.76 -12.40 13.08
N LYS A 372 8.99 -11.18 12.56
CA LYS A 372 8.07 -10.02 12.66
C LYS A 372 6.68 -10.32 12.18
N ASN A 373 6.54 -10.99 11.03
CA ASN A 373 5.22 -11.33 10.51
C ASN A 373 4.56 -12.42 11.36
N VAL A 374 5.31 -13.42 11.85
CA VAL A 374 4.76 -14.52 12.66
C VAL A 374 4.39 -14.03 14.07
N ASP A 375 5.25 -13.22 14.68
CA ASP A 375 5.07 -12.60 15.98
C ASP A 375 3.99 -11.51 15.95
N LEU A 376 3.90 -10.71 14.88
CA LEU A 376 2.81 -9.75 14.71
C LEU A 376 1.48 -10.45 14.44
N ILE A 377 1.44 -11.49 13.62
CA ILE A 377 0.23 -12.29 13.41
C ILE A 377 -0.27 -12.86 14.73
N SER A 378 0.61 -13.46 15.53
CA SER A 378 0.24 -14.04 16.82
C SER A 378 -0.19 -12.98 17.84
N ALA A 379 0.48 -11.83 17.90
CA ALA A 379 0.08 -10.71 18.75
C ALA A 379 -1.31 -10.17 18.37
N LEU A 380 -1.60 -10.00 17.07
CA LEU A 380 -2.90 -9.53 16.58
C LEU A 380 -4.02 -10.55 16.84
N GLN A 381 -3.73 -11.84 16.75
CA GLN A 381 -4.68 -12.92 17.07
C GLN A 381 -4.95 -13.06 18.58
N ALA A 382 -3.94 -12.77 19.41
CA ALA A 382 -4.05 -12.86 20.86
C ALA A 382 -4.73 -11.63 21.51
N GLU A 383 -4.75 -10.49 20.80
CA GLU A 383 -5.36 -9.26 21.30
C GLU A 383 -6.86 -9.44 21.56
N LYS A 384 -7.28 -9.09 22.77
CA LYS A 384 -8.68 -9.06 23.19
C LYS A 384 -9.08 -7.64 23.55
N ASP A 385 -10.30 -7.29 23.19
CA ASP A 385 -10.91 -6.03 23.59
C ASP A 385 -11.08 -6.03 25.12
N PRO A 386 -10.51 -5.03 25.84
CA PRO A 386 -10.60 -4.92 27.29
C PRO A 386 -12.04 -4.80 27.83
N VAL A 387 -12.97 -4.27 27.01
CA VAL A 387 -14.35 -4.00 27.42
C VAL A 387 -15.24 -5.22 27.14
N THR A 388 -15.09 -5.83 25.97
CA THR A 388 -15.98 -6.91 25.53
C THR A 388 -15.41 -8.32 25.76
N GLY A 389 -14.11 -8.45 26.03
CA GLY A 389 -13.40 -9.73 26.19
C GLY A 389 -13.28 -10.57 24.92
N LYS A 390 -13.83 -10.10 23.80
CA LYS A 390 -13.80 -10.75 22.49
C LYS A 390 -12.46 -10.46 21.78
N PRO A 391 -12.07 -11.27 20.77
CA PRO A 391 -10.91 -10.96 19.94
C PRO A 391 -11.06 -9.56 19.33
N ALA A 392 -10.07 -8.70 19.51
CA ALA A 392 -10.10 -7.34 18.96
C ALA A 392 -10.04 -7.37 17.42
N TYR A 393 -9.41 -8.40 16.85
CA TYR A 393 -9.41 -8.67 15.43
C TYR A 393 -10.18 -9.96 15.14
N SER A 394 -11.27 -9.82 14.38
CA SER A 394 -11.96 -10.93 13.76
C SER A 394 -11.67 -10.97 12.25
N PRO A 395 -11.92 -12.08 11.54
CA PRO A 395 -11.85 -12.10 10.08
C PRO A 395 -12.69 -11.01 9.43
N LEU A 396 -13.83 -10.64 10.04
CA LEU A 396 -14.68 -9.55 9.58
C LEU A 396 -13.99 -8.18 9.72
N VAL A 397 -13.33 -7.91 10.85
CA VAL A 397 -12.51 -6.70 11.04
C VAL A 397 -11.37 -6.66 10.02
N ALA A 398 -10.70 -7.78 9.77
CA ALA A 398 -9.63 -7.88 8.79
C ALA A 398 -10.11 -7.55 7.37
N ILE A 399 -11.26 -8.10 6.94
CA ILE A 399 -11.85 -7.79 5.64
C ILE A 399 -12.29 -6.32 5.56
N SER A 400 -12.95 -5.81 6.62
CA SER A 400 -13.33 -4.40 6.73
C SER A 400 -12.11 -3.47 6.57
N LEU A 401 -11.01 -3.78 7.26
CA LEU A 401 -9.74 -3.03 7.17
C LEU A 401 -9.14 -3.11 5.76
N MET A 402 -9.11 -4.29 5.14
CA MET A 402 -8.61 -4.43 3.77
C MET A 402 -9.43 -3.60 2.78
N VAL A 403 -10.76 -3.59 2.89
CA VAL A 403 -11.65 -2.76 2.05
C VAL A 403 -11.39 -1.27 2.28
N PHE A 404 -11.20 -0.85 3.54
CA PHE A 404 -10.80 0.52 3.85
C PHE A 404 -9.51 0.89 3.10
N PHE A 405 -8.48 0.04 3.16
CA PHE A 405 -7.21 0.27 2.47
C PHE A 405 -7.31 0.21 0.93
N VAL A 406 -8.21 -0.60 0.37
CA VAL A 406 -8.51 -0.62 -1.09
C VAL A 406 -9.05 0.74 -1.55
N LEU A 407 -9.87 1.39 -0.73
CA LEU A 407 -10.62 2.58 -1.15
C LEU A 407 -9.99 3.90 -0.69
N ALA A 408 -9.23 3.88 0.41
CA ALA A 408 -8.73 5.10 1.03
C ALA A 408 -7.55 5.74 0.27
N CYS A 409 -7.51 7.08 0.27
CA CYS A 409 -6.41 7.87 -0.28
C CYS A 409 -5.31 8.11 0.77
N GLN A 410 -4.57 7.07 1.15
CA GLN A 410 -3.52 7.15 2.18
C GLN A 410 -2.11 7.38 1.59
N CYS A 411 -1.94 8.30 0.64
CA CYS A 411 -0.62 8.48 0.01
C CYS A 411 -0.31 9.96 -0.17
N MET A 412 0.43 10.54 0.78
CA MET A 412 0.78 11.96 0.76
C MET A 412 1.57 12.34 -0.49
N SER A 413 2.45 11.46 -0.98
CA SER A 413 3.20 11.69 -2.23
C SER A 413 2.26 11.78 -3.44
N THR A 414 1.17 10.99 -3.46
CA THR A 414 0.15 11.08 -4.51
C THR A 414 -0.57 12.42 -4.43
N LEU A 415 -1.01 12.87 -3.25
CA LEU A 415 -1.65 14.18 -3.08
C LEU A 415 -0.74 15.34 -3.52
N ALA A 416 0.55 15.28 -3.19
CA ALA A 416 1.54 16.27 -3.60
C ALA A 416 1.71 16.33 -5.12
N ILE A 417 1.69 15.18 -5.79
CA ILE A 417 1.79 15.10 -7.26
C ILE A 417 0.49 15.55 -7.92
N VAL A 418 -0.68 15.18 -7.39
CA VAL A 418 -1.97 15.70 -7.87
C VAL A 418 -2.01 17.22 -7.75
N ARG A 419 -1.51 17.80 -6.65
CA ARG A 419 -1.38 19.25 -6.51
C ARG A 419 -0.51 19.84 -7.62
N ARG A 420 0.64 19.21 -7.91
CA ARG A 420 1.55 19.66 -8.97
C ARG A 420 0.92 19.56 -10.37
N GLU A 421 0.15 18.51 -10.64
CA GLU A 421 -0.49 18.31 -11.95
C GLU A 421 -1.74 19.19 -12.16
N THR A 422 -2.44 19.55 -11.08
CA THR A 422 -3.68 20.35 -11.12
C THR A 422 -3.48 21.82 -10.74
N ASN A 423 -2.27 22.20 -10.32
CA ASN A 423 -1.87 23.55 -9.88
C ASN A 423 -2.73 24.16 -8.76
N THR A 424 -3.58 23.39 -8.09
CA THR A 424 -4.54 23.86 -7.08
C THR A 424 -4.67 22.84 -5.94
N TRP A 425 -5.06 23.30 -4.74
CA TRP A 425 -5.34 22.41 -3.60
C TRP A 425 -6.77 21.85 -3.60
N GLY A 426 -7.68 22.46 -4.36
CA GLY A 426 -9.08 22.03 -4.42
C GLY A 426 -9.23 20.57 -4.86
N TRP A 427 -8.51 20.16 -5.91
CA TRP A 427 -8.59 18.79 -6.42
C TRP A 427 -7.96 17.73 -5.50
N PRO A 428 -6.74 17.92 -4.94
CA PRO A 428 -6.21 17.02 -3.91
C PRO A 428 -7.13 16.87 -2.70
N LEU A 429 -7.70 17.97 -2.19
CA LEU A 429 -8.59 17.93 -1.03
C LEU A 429 -9.91 17.22 -1.35
N PHE A 430 -10.50 17.52 -2.51
CA PHE A 430 -11.66 16.79 -3.01
C PHE A 430 -11.36 15.30 -3.12
N MET A 431 -10.23 14.93 -3.72
CA MET A 431 -9.79 13.55 -3.88
C MET A 431 -9.64 12.83 -2.54
N PHE A 432 -8.95 13.45 -1.60
CA PHE A 432 -8.78 12.91 -0.26
C PHE A 432 -10.14 12.70 0.43
N THR A 433 -11.01 13.71 0.37
CA THR A 433 -12.31 13.69 1.05
C THR A 433 -13.23 12.62 0.47
N TYR A 434 -13.43 12.58 -0.84
CA TYR A 434 -14.35 11.62 -1.45
C TYR A 434 -13.84 10.18 -1.26
N MET A 435 -12.53 9.93 -1.38
CA MET A 435 -11.96 8.59 -1.21
C MET A 435 -12.03 8.13 0.25
N THR A 436 -11.88 9.05 1.20
CA THR A 436 -12.03 8.73 2.64
C THR A 436 -13.47 8.40 2.97
N ILE A 437 -14.44 9.17 2.44
CA ILE A 437 -15.86 8.87 2.59
C ILE A 437 -16.19 7.52 1.94
N LEU A 438 -15.70 7.28 0.72
CA LEU A 438 -15.92 6.02 0.00
C LEU A 438 -15.35 4.82 0.78
N ALA A 439 -14.16 4.97 1.35
CA ALA A 439 -13.52 3.94 2.18
C ALA A 439 -14.29 3.67 3.47
N TRP A 440 -14.72 4.74 4.15
CA TRP A 440 -15.50 4.65 5.37
C TRP A 440 -16.84 3.95 5.10
N VAL A 441 -17.59 4.37 4.07
CA VAL A 441 -18.87 3.76 3.69
C VAL A 441 -18.67 2.30 3.26
N GLY A 442 -17.66 2.00 2.43
CA GLY A 442 -17.39 0.64 1.99
C GLY A 442 -17.05 -0.29 3.15
N SER A 443 -16.21 0.16 4.07
CA SER A 443 -15.83 -0.58 5.28
C SER A 443 -17.02 -0.74 6.24
N PHE A 444 -17.84 0.29 6.40
CA PHE A 444 -19.05 0.25 7.23
C PHE A 444 -20.06 -0.78 6.71
N LEU A 445 -20.32 -0.77 5.40
CA LEU A 445 -21.22 -1.73 4.76
C LEU A 445 -20.73 -3.17 4.92
N VAL A 446 -19.42 -3.39 4.80
CA VAL A 446 -18.81 -4.71 4.98
C VAL A 446 -18.94 -5.18 6.43
N TYR A 447 -18.58 -4.34 7.40
CA TYR A 447 -18.59 -4.71 8.81
C TYR A 447 -20.01 -4.90 9.35
N GLN A 448 -20.90 -3.94 9.11
CA GLN A 448 -22.29 -4.03 9.59
C GLN A 448 -23.08 -5.08 8.81
N GLY A 449 -22.85 -5.21 7.50
CA GLY A 449 -23.44 -6.27 6.69
C GLY A 449 -22.99 -7.66 7.15
N GLY A 450 -21.70 -7.84 7.44
CA GLY A 450 -21.20 -9.09 8.00
C GLY A 450 -21.81 -9.43 9.36
N ARG A 451 -21.91 -8.43 10.25
CA ARG A 451 -22.59 -8.60 11.55
C ARG A 451 -24.07 -8.99 11.40
N LEU A 452 -24.80 -8.40 10.46
CA LEU A 452 -26.19 -8.75 10.18
C LEU A 452 -26.34 -10.19 9.67
N LEU A 453 -25.33 -10.70 8.96
CA LEU A 453 -25.26 -12.08 8.50
C LEU A 453 -24.83 -13.07 9.60
N GLY A 454 -24.51 -12.57 10.81
CA GLY A 454 -24.13 -13.38 11.97
C GLY A 454 -22.64 -13.70 12.08
N PHE A 455 -21.77 -12.96 11.36
CA PHE A 455 -20.31 -13.08 11.45
C PHE A 455 -19.66 -12.23 12.54
#